data_AF-A0A7E4ZSX3-F1
#
_entry.id   AF-A0A7E4ZSX3-F1
#
_cell.length_a   1.000
_cell.length_b   1.000
_cell.length_c   1.000
_cell.angle_alpha   90.00
_cell.angle_beta   90.00
_cell.angle_gamma   90.00
#
_symmetry.space_group_name_H-M   'P 1'
#
loop_
_entity.id
_entity.type
_entity.pdbx_description
1 polymer ?
#
loop_
_entity_poly.entity_id
_entity_poly.type
_entity_poly.pdbx_seq_one_letter_code
_entity_poly.pdbx_strand_id
1 'polypeptide(L)'
;MSYPTEREPWSCDHRTHEEWVALGRPNLGIGIMYIGVGTFFLVGLDFYDYLFYFPAMFALLRSKLQRYPAFKIMTLLGFTDILALFDVSFACGWGAITGQIYCMSPIINRFFGTWVYFFWTVSSSTAVLLALTRFVELLDKKCGKTFFGGNKPFYWFGLIIVYAILLAIFGGKCVFSSYMYAVAYDPFYGMPERNGTVDLVNVS
;
A
#
# COMPACT_ATOMS: atom_id res chain seq x y z
N MET A 1 18.95 -4.28 -34.06
CA MET A 1 18.63 -3.05 -33.30
C MET A 1 17.97 -3.52 -32.00
N SER A 2 18.80 -3.87 -31.02
CA SER A 2 18.38 -4.39 -29.73
C SER A 2 18.05 -3.21 -28.83
N TYR A 3 16.78 -3.05 -28.49
CA TYR A 3 16.32 -2.09 -27.49
C TYR A 3 17.12 -2.32 -26.19
N PRO A 4 17.77 -1.28 -25.62
CA PRO A 4 18.40 -1.44 -24.32
C PRO A 4 17.28 -1.68 -23.30
N THR A 5 17.22 -2.89 -22.78
CA THR A 5 16.41 -3.24 -21.61
C THR A 5 16.76 -2.25 -20.50
N GLU A 6 15.77 -1.49 -20.05
CA GLU A 6 15.85 -0.59 -18.91
C GLU A 6 16.66 -1.27 -17.79
N ARG A 7 17.84 -0.72 -17.45
CA ARG A 7 18.59 -1.20 -16.29
C ARG A 7 17.65 -1.11 -15.10
N GLU A 8 17.47 -2.20 -14.37
CA GLU A 8 16.80 -2.09 -13.07
C GLU A 8 17.54 -1.01 -12.27
N PRO A 9 16.85 -0.04 -11.65
CA PRO A 9 17.52 1.05 -10.92
C PRO A 9 18.39 0.53 -9.77
N TRP A 10 18.20 -0.74 -9.37
CA TRP A 10 18.87 -1.40 -8.26
C TRP A 10 19.57 -2.68 -8.77
N SER A 11 20.86 -2.58 -9.13
CA SER A 11 21.65 -3.77 -9.45
C SER A 11 21.99 -4.54 -8.16
N CYS A 12 21.86 -5.87 -8.21
CA CYS A 12 22.24 -6.76 -7.10
C CYS A 12 23.61 -7.41 -7.31
N ASP A 13 24.31 -7.08 -8.40
CA ASP A 13 25.56 -7.73 -8.82
C ASP A 13 26.78 -7.34 -7.96
N HIS A 14 26.63 -6.33 -7.09
CA HIS A 14 27.72 -5.79 -6.26
C HIS A 14 28.16 -6.71 -5.10
N ARG A 15 27.32 -7.68 -4.72
CA ARG A 15 27.57 -8.61 -3.60
C ARG A 15 27.03 -10.00 -3.94
N THR A 16 27.63 -11.03 -3.35
CA THR A 16 27.11 -12.39 -3.48
C THR A 16 25.80 -12.54 -2.69
N HIS A 17 24.99 -13.55 -3.04
CA HIS A 17 23.73 -13.79 -2.34
C HIS A 17 23.92 -14.00 -0.82
N GLU A 18 24.98 -14.70 -0.41
CA GLU A 18 25.32 -14.93 1.00
C GLU A 18 25.67 -13.62 1.73
N GLU A 19 26.37 -12.71 1.07
CA GLU A 19 26.67 -11.38 1.63
C GLU A 19 25.38 -10.54 1.81
N TRP A 20 24.42 -10.65 0.89
CA TRP A 20 23.11 -10.00 1.04
C TRP A 20 22.30 -10.56 2.21
N VAL A 21 22.34 -11.89 2.39
CA VAL A 21 21.69 -12.56 3.52
C VAL A 21 22.31 -12.12 4.84
N ALA A 22 23.63 -12.00 4.90
CA ALA A 22 24.35 -11.54 6.09
C ALA A 22 24.04 -10.08 6.47
N LEU A 23 23.63 -9.24 5.51
CA LEU A 23 23.24 -7.85 5.76
C LEU A 23 21.81 -7.70 6.28
N GLY A 24 20.97 -8.73 6.13
CA GLY A 24 19.58 -8.73 6.59
C GLY A 24 19.49 -8.53 8.10
N ARG A 25 18.59 -7.65 8.55
CA ARG A 25 18.37 -7.36 9.98
C ARG A 25 17.03 -7.91 10.45
N PRO A 26 16.89 -9.23 10.68
CA PRO A 26 15.65 -9.81 11.16
C PRO A 26 15.30 -9.23 12.54
N ASN A 27 14.05 -8.82 12.70
CA ASN A 27 13.51 -8.33 13.97
C ASN A 27 12.15 -8.96 14.23
N LEU A 28 12.18 -9.99 15.06
CA LEU A 28 10.98 -10.74 15.44
C LEU A 28 9.96 -9.85 16.16
N GLY A 29 10.39 -8.91 16.99
CA GLY A 29 9.49 -8.03 17.73
C GLY A 29 8.66 -7.13 16.81
N ILE A 30 9.32 -6.48 15.84
CA ILE A 30 8.64 -5.64 14.85
C ILE A 30 7.74 -6.49 13.94
N GLY A 31 8.21 -7.67 13.54
CA GLY A 31 7.40 -8.60 12.74
C GLY A 31 6.11 -9.05 13.46
N ILE A 32 6.22 -9.44 14.72
CA ILE A 32 5.07 -9.78 15.56
C ILE A 32 4.16 -8.57 15.75
N MET A 33 4.71 -7.36 15.90
CA MET A 33 3.91 -6.14 15.99
C MET A 33 3.07 -5.91 14.72
N TYR A 34 3.67 -5.99 13.52
CA TYR A 34 2.94 -5.81 12.26
C TYR A 34 1.82 -6.84 12.07
N ILE A 35 2.12 -8.12 12.31
CA ILE A 35 1.14 -9.21 12.18
C ILE A 35 0.08 -9.11 13.27
N GLY A 36 0.47 -8.81 14.51
CA GLY A 36 -0.41 -8.69 15.66
C GLY A 36 -1.39 -7.52 15.53
N VAL A 37 -0.90 -6.34 15.14
CA VAL A 37 -1.75 -5.17 14.88
C VAL A 37 -2.67 -5.41 13.68
N GLY A 38 -2.15 -6.00 12.60
CA GLY A 38 -2.97 -6.36 11.45
C GLY A 38 -4.08 -7.34 11.80
N THR A 39 -3.74 -8.40 12.53
CA THR A 39 -4.69 -9.41 13.00
C THR A 39 -5.69 -8.81 13.97
N PHE A 40 -5.27 -7.90 14.85
CA PHE A 40 -6.17 -7.17 15.74
C PHE A 40 -7.23 -6.39 14.95
N PHE A 41 -6.81 -5.58 13.96
CA PHE A 41 -7.75 -4.81 13.15
C PHE A 41 -8.59 -5.66 12.18
N LEU A 42 -8.07 -6.79 11.69
CA LEU A 42 -8.75 -7.66 10.70
C LEU A 42 -9.66 -8.71 11.34
N VAL A 43 -9.18 -9.37 12.39
CA VAL A 43 -9.82 -10.52 13.02
C VAL A 43 -10.43 -10.17 14.36
N GLY A 44 -10.03 -9.07 15.00
CA GLY A 44 -10.57 -8.65 16.30
C GLY A 44 -10.30 -9.72 17.33
N LEU A 45 -9.11 -9.70 17.95
CA LEU A 45 -8.76 -10.68 18.98
C LEU A 45 -9.65 -10.59 20.24
N ASP A 46 -10.52 -9.58 20.33
CA ASP A 46 -11.67 -9.58 21.21
C ASP A 46 -12.98 -9.50 20.41
N PHE A 47 -13.98 -10.26 20.87
CA PHE A 47 -15.39 -10.30 20.43
C PHE A 47 -16.05 -8.91 20.23
N TYR A 48 -15.41 -7.84 20.71
CA TYR A 48 -15.85 -6.45 20.67
C TYR A 48 -15.63 -5.73 19.31
N ASP A 49 -14.56 -6.01 18.56
CA ASP A 49 -14.34 -5.32 17.27
C ASP A 49 -15.15 -5.92 16.12
N TYR A 50 -15.42 -7.23 16.18
CA TYR A 50 -16.44 -7.89 15.36
C TYR A 50 -17.85 -7.33 15.61
N LEU A 51 -18.07 -6.66 16.74
CA LEU A 51 -19.33 -6.00 17.09
C LEU A 51 -19.41 -4.57 16.54
N PHE A 52 -18.29 -3.94 16.17
CA PHE A 52 -18.29 -2.56 15.67
C PHE A 52 -17.95 -2.43 14.18
N TYR A 53 -16.86 -3.07 13.71
CA TYR A 53 -16.41 -2.89 12.33
C TYR A 53 -17.30 -3.64 11.34
N PHE A 54 -17.57 -4.92 11.61
CA PHE A 54 -18.40 -5.76 10.75
C PHE A 54 -19.85 -5.24 10.70
N PRO A 55 -20.50 -4.87 11.82
CA PRO A 55 -21.85 -4.31 11.80
C PRO A 55 -21.89 -2.89 11.24
N ALA A 56 -20.86 -2.07 11.41
CA ALA A 56 -20.77 -0.77 10.73
C ALA A 56 -20.71 -0.97 9.20
N MET A 57 -19.87 -1.88 8.70
CA MET A 57 -19.77 -2.18 7.28
C MET A 57 -21.05 -2.84 6.74
N PHE A 58 -21.67 -3.75 7.51
CA PHE A 58 -22.95 -4.38 7.15
C PHE A 58 -24.13 -3.41 7.20
N ALA A 59 -24.14 -2.49 8.16
CA ALA A 59 -25.12 -1.41 8.26
C ALA A 59 -24.93 -0.42 7.11
N LEU A 60 -23.69 -0.06 6.77
CA LEU A 60 -23.34 0.70 5.58
C LEU A 60 -23.93 0.03 4.33
N LEU A 61 -23.71 -1.27 4.15
CA LEU A 61 -24.20 -2.06 3.00
C LEU A 61 -25.72 -2.19 2.94
N ARG A 62 -26.41 -2.38 4.08
CA ARG A 62 -27.88 -2.54 4.13
C ARG A 62 -28.66 -1.24 4.22
N SER A 63 -28.01 -0.14 4.54
CA SER A 63 -28.72 1.10 4.82
C SER A 63 -29.35 1.70 3.56
N LYS A 64 -30.56 2.26 3.72
CA LYS A 64 -31.16 3.22 2.75
C LYS A 64 -30.23 4.44 2.50
N LEU A 65 -29.16 4.60 3.28
CA LEU A 65 -28.16 5.65 3.15
C LEU A 65 -27.18 5.41 1.99
N GLN A 66 -27.10 4.20 1.42
CA GLN A 66 -26.40 3.96 0.13
C GLN A 66 -26.98 4.79 -1.03
N ARG A 67 -28.15 5.42 -0.85
CA ARG A 67 -28.67 6.42 -1.77
C ARG A 67 -27.77 7.66 -1.89
N TYR A 68 -27.00 7.97 -0.84
CA TYR A 68 -26.08 9.10 -0.82
C TYR A 68 -24.69 8.67 -1.30
N PRO A 69 -24.05 9.47 -2.18
CA PRO A 69 -22.78 9.07 -2.79
C PRO A 69 -21.63 8.92 -1.80
N ALA A 70 -21.58 9.77 -0.77
CA ALA A 70 -20.54 9.70 0.25
C ALA A 70 -20.56 8.35 1.00
N PHE A 71 -21.73 7.76 1.25
CA PHE A 71 -21.83 6.45 1.89
C PHE A 71 -21.33 5.32 0.97
N LYS A 72 -21.56 5.41 -0.35
CA LYS A 72 -20.99 4.46 -1.32
C LYS A 72 -19.46 4.51 -1.31
N ILE A 73 -18.89 5.72 -1.36
CA ILE A 73 -17.44 5.92 -1.34
C ILE A 73 -16.84 5.45 -0.02
N MET A 74 -17.52 5.71 1.11
CA MET A 74 -17.09 5.24 2.43
C MET A 74 -17.07 3.70 2.52
N THR A 75 -18.04 3.01 1.91
CA THR A 75 -18.01 1.54 1.84
C THR A 75 -16.85 1.02 0.99
N LEU A 76 -16.59 1.66 -0.16
CA LEU A 76 -15.46 1.29 -1.02
C LEU A 76 -14.11 1.53 -0.33
N LEU A 77 -13.96 2.67 0.36
CA LEU A 77 -12.77 3.00 1.13
C LEU A 77 -12.52 1.97 2.24
N GLY A 78 -13.55 1.61 3.00
CA GLY A 78 -13.41 0.59 4.06
C GLY A 78 -12.96 -0.76 3.51
N PHE A 79 -13.48 -1.18 2.35
CA PHE A 79 -13.03 -2.42 1.71
C PHE A 79 -11.56 -2.34 1.25
N THR A 80 -11.12 -1.22 0.68
CA THR A 80 -9.73 -1.05 0.27
C THR A 80 -8.77 -0.95 1.44
N ASP A 81 -9.19 -0.35 2.55
CA ASP A 81 -8.37 -0.25 3.77
C ASP A 81 -8.15 -1.62 4.40
N ILE A 82 -9.16 -2.49 4.43
CA ILE A 82 -9.02 -3.88 4.88
C ILE A 82 -7.97 -4.62 4.04
N LEU A 83 -8.03 -4.49 2.71
CA LEU A 83 -7.06 -5.13 1.81
C LEU A 83 -5.66 -4.56 2.00
N ALA A 84 -5.53 -3.24 2.15
CA ALA A 84 -4.27 -2.57 2.41
C ALA A 84 -3.64 -3.02 3.73
N LEU A 85 -4.45 -3.14 4.80
CA LEU A 85 -4.00 -3.61 6.11
C LEU A 85 -3.55 -5.07 6.05
N PHE A 86 -4.28 -5.94 5.36
CA PHE A 86 -3.88 -7.32 5.17
C PHE A 86 -2.53 -7.42 4.46
N ASP A 87 -2.38 -6.68 3.36
CA ASP A 87 -1.17 -6.73 2.56
C ASP A 87 0.05 -6.17 3.30
N VAL A 88 -0.08 -5.00 3.96
CA VAL A 88 1.03 -4.40 4.71
C VAL A 88 1.43 -5.24 5.92
N SER A 89 0.47 -5.77 6.67
CA SER A 89 0.76 -6.59 7.85
C SER A 89 1.42 -7.91 7.48
N PHE A 90 1.00 -8.53 6.39
CA PHE A 90 1.62 -9.76 5.90
C PHE A 90 2.99 -9.50 5.28
N ALA A 91 3.10 -8.55 4.34
CA ALA A 91 4.33 -8.26 3.62
C ALA A 91 5.43 -7.68 4.54
N CYS A 92 5.12 -6.64 5.33
CA CYS A 92 6.08 -6.04 6.26
C CYS A 92 6.34 -6.95 7.47
N GLY A 93 5.35 -7.70 7.93
CA GLY A 93 5.52 -8.69 9.00
C GLY A 93 6.48 -9.80 8.59
N TRP A 94 6.25 -10.43 7.43
CA TRP A 94 7.15 -11.44 6.86
C TRP A 94 8.56 -10.87 6.61
N GLY A 95 8.62 -9.68 5.99
CA GLY A 95 9.87 -8.99 5.70
C GLY A 95 10.68 -8.68 6.97
N ALA A 96 10.03 -8.26 8.04
CA ALA A 96 10.67 -7.96 9.32
C ALA A 96 11.16 -9.23 10.04
N ILE A 97 10.38 -10.31 10.04
CA ILE A 97 10.79 -11.59 10.68
C ILE A 97 12.01 -12.19 9.99
N THR A 98 12.01 -12.18 8.66
CA THR A 98 13.09 -12.79 7.86
C THR A 98 14.24 -11.82 7.56
N GLY A 99 14.09 -10.53 7.85
CA GLY A 99 15.11 -9.52 7.63
C GLY A 99 15.33 -9.19 6.15
N GLN A 100 14.29 -9.30 5.31
CA GLN A 100 14.41 -9.18 3.86
C GLN A 100 15.07 -7.86 3.43
N ILE A 101 15.91 -7.99 2.42
CA ILE A 101 16.47 -6.91 1.62
C ILE A 101 16.11 -7.20 0.17
N TYR A 102 15.91 -6.16 -0.65
CA TYR A 102 15.54 -6.28 -2.07
C TYR A 102 16.30 -7.41 -2.78
N CYS A 103 17.64 -7.41 -2.70
CA CYS A 103 18.51 -8.37 -3.40
C CYS A 103 18.50 -9.82 -2.86
N MET A 104 17.89 -10.09 -1.71
CA MET A 104 17.73 -11.47 -1.22
C MET A 104 16.67 -12.22 -2.04
N SER A 105 15.60 -11.53 -2.45
CA SER A 105 14.51 -12.10 -3.24
C SER A 105 13.84 -11.00 -4.07
N PRO A 106 14.47 -10.55 -5.16
CA PRO A 106 14.06 -9.35 -5.89
C PRO A 106 12.65 -9.46 -6.49
N ILE A 107 12.29 -10.65 -6.98
CA ILE A 107 10.96 -10.91 -7.56
C ILE A 107 9.86 -10.79 -6.49
N ILE A 108 10.07 -11.44 -5.33
CA ILE A 108 9.10 -11.46 -4.23
C ILE A 108 8.95 -10.07 -3.62
N ASN A 109 10.07 -9.41 -3.32
CA ASN A 109 10.05 -8.07 -2.73
C ASN A 109 9.44 -7.03 -3.67
N ARG A 110 9.70 -7.14 -4.99
CA ARG A 110 9.07 -6.29 -5.99
C ARG A 110 7.56 -6.52 -6.07
N PHE A 111 7.11 -7.78 -6.02
CA PHE A 111 5.69 -8.10 -6.05
C PHE A 111 4.97 -7.50 -4.84
N PHE A 112 5.42 -7.79 -3.62
CA PHE A 112 4.82 -7.25 -2.40
C PHE A 112 4.90 -5.73 -2.33
N GLY A 113 6.06 -5.15 -2.66
CA GLY A 113 6.22 -3.70 -2.64
C GLY A 113 5.29 -2.96 -3.62
N THR A 114 5.06 -3.54 -4.80
CA THR A 114 4.10 -3.00 -5.78
C THR A 114 2.65 -3.09 -5.27
N TRP A 115 2.29 -4.22 -4.65
CA TRP A 115 0.97 -4.44 -4.08
C TRP A 115 0.66 -3.49 -2.92
N VAL A 116 1.60 -3.34 -1.98
CA VAL A 116 1.48 -2.43 -0.85
C VAL A 116 1.28 -1.01 -1.35
N TYR A 117 2.06 -0.60 -2.35
CA TYR A 117 1.98 0.74 -2.94
C TYR A 117 0.65 0.97 -3.69
N PHE A 118 0.18 -0.02 -4.44
CA PHE A 118 -1.10 0.02 -5.13
C PHE A 118 -2.25 0.26 -4.15
N PHE A 119 -2.37 -0.58 -3.11
CA PHE A 119 -3.46 -0.44 -2.14
C PHE A 119 -3.38 0.85 -1.32
N TRP A 120 -2.17 1.28 -0.95
CA TRP A 120 -1.97 2.55 -0.26
C TRP A 120 -2.43 3.74 -1.11
N THR A 121 -2.13 3.73 -2.40
CA THR A 121 -2.54 4.77 -3.35
C THR A 121 -4.06 4.79 -3.55
N VAL A 122 -4.68 3.62 -3.69
CA VAL A 122 -6.14 3.51 -3.83
C VAL A 122 -6.86 4.02 -2.59
N SER A 123 -6.43 3.58 -1.41
CA SER A 123 -6.99 4.02 -0.12
C SER A 123 -6.89 5.54 0.05
N SER A 124 -5.69 6.09 -0.09
CA SER A 124 -5.42 7.52 0.10
C SER A 124 -6.21 8.38 -0.89
N SER A 125 -6.26 7.99 -2.17
CA SER A 125 -7.00 8.72 -3.20
C SER A 125 -8.51 8.65 -2.97
N THR A 126 -9.02 7.52 -2.48
CA THR A 126 -10.44 7.35 -2.17
C THR A 126 -10.85 8.18 -0.94
N ALA A 127 -9.97 8.32 0.05
CA ALA A 127 -10.18 9.23 1.18
C ALA A 127 -10.26 10.70 0.72
N VAL A 128 -9.40 11.12 -0.22
CA VAL A 128 -9.48 12.45 -0.83
C VAL A 128 -10.80 12.63 -1.60
N LEU A 129 -11.22 11.63 -2.38
CA LEU A 129 -12.50 11.67 -3.10
C LEU A 129 -13.70 11.82 -2.15
N LEU A 130 -13.66 11.15 -0.99
CA LEU A 130 -14.68 11.27 0.05
C LEU A 130 -14.72 12.70 0.61
N ALA A 131 -13.57 13.28 0.94
CA ALA A 131 -13.46 14.66 1.41
C ALA A 131 -13.99 15.67 0.38
N LEU A 132 -13.65 15.48 -0.90
CA LEU A 132 -14.15 16.31 -2.00
C LEU A 132 -15.67 16.19 -2.14
N THR A 133 -16.23 14.98 -2.01
CA THR A 133 -17.68 14.78 -2.06
C THR A 133 -18.38 15.57 -0.96
N ARG A 134 -17.83 15.58 0.26
CA ARG A 134 -18.38 16.36 1.38
C ARG A 134 -18.26 17.85 1.17
N PHE A 135 -17.12 18.31 0.65
CA PHE A 135 -16.90 19.72 0.36
C PHE A 135 -17.89 20.24 -0.70
N VAL A 136 -18.08 19.50 -1.79
CA VAL A 136 -19.03 19.86 -2.85
C VAL A 136 -20.48 19.82 -2.35
N GLU A 137 -20.86 18.83 -1.53
CA GLU A 137 -22.19 18.78 -0.91
C GLU A 137 -22.48 19.97 0.03
N LEU A 138 -21.45 20.50 0.70
CA LEU A 138 -21.55 21.69 1.56
C LEU A 138 -21.69 23.00 0.76
N LEU A 139 -20.98 23.12 -0.37
CA LEU A 139 -21.03 24.30 -1.23
C LEU A 139 -22.33 24.37 -2.05
N ASP A 140 -22.65 23.29 -2.77
CA ASP A 140 -23.88 23.21 -3.56
C ASP A 140 -24.36 21.76 -3.72
N LYS A 141 -25.52 21.50 -3.11
CA LYS A 141 -26.23 20.22 -3.19
C LYS A 141 -26.60 19.82 -4.63
N LYS A 142 -26.77 20.77 -5.56
CA LYS A 142 -27.07 20.48 -6.98
C LYS A 142 -25.81 19.96 -7.69
N CYS A 143 -24.67 20.65 -7.55
CA CYS A 143 -23.38 20.17 -8.06
C CYS A 143 -23.03 18.78 -7.53
N GLY A 144 -23.23 18.53 -6.23
CA GLY A 144 -23.00 17.21 -5.63
C GLY A 144 -23.81 16.09 -6.30
N LYS A 145 -25.09 16.34 -6.60
CA LYS A 145 -25.94 15.37 -7.33
C LYS A 145 -25.51 15.20 -8.80
N THR A 146 -25.01 16.24 -9.45
CA THR A 146 -24.55 16.15 -10.85
C THR A 146 -23.30 15.30 -10.97
N PHE A 147 -22.28 15.54 -10.12
CA PHE A 147 -20.98 14.85 -10.19
C PHE A 147 -20.98 13.48 -9.51
N PHE A 148 -21.67 13.34 -8.38
CA PHE A 148 -21.62 12.14 -7.55
C PHE A 148 -22.96 11.39 -7.50
N GLY A 149 -24.04 11.90 -8.09
CA GLY A 149 -25.34 11.23 -8.05
C GLY A 149 -25.38 9.88 -8.79
N GLY A 150 -26.20 8.96 -8.28
CA GLY A 150 -26.45 7.66 -8.91
C GLY A 150 -25.27 6.71 -8.80
N ASN A 151 -24.82 6.15 -9.93
CA ASN A 151 -23.72 5.19 -9.99
C ASN A 151 -22.36 5.83 -10.34
N LYS A 152 -22.29 7.16 -10.44
CA LYS A 152 -21.07 7.89 -10.76
C LYS A 152 -19.90 7.69 -9.78
N PRO A 153 -20.12 7.50 -8.46
CA PRO A 153 -19.02 7.22 -7.54
C PRO A 153 -18.21 5.97 -7.91
N PHE A 154 -18.84 4.97 -8.54
CA PHE A 154 -18.13 3.78 -9.04
C PHE A 154 -17.20 4.11 -10.22
N TYR A 155 -17.59 5.06 -11.09
CA TYR A 155 -16.70 5.52 -12.16
C TYR A 155 -15.48 6.26 -11.60
N TRP A 156 -15.67 7.13 -10.60
CA TRP A 156 -14.57 7.80 -9.91
C TRP A 156 -13.62 6.82 -9.23
N PHE A 157 -14.17 5.79 -8.59
CA PHE A 157 -13.37 4.72 -8.00
C PHE A 157 -12.60 3.91 -9.06
N GLY A 158 -13.23 3.63 -10.20
CA GLY A 158 -12.54 3.03 -11.36
C GLY A 158 -11.37 3.89 -11.86
N LEU A 159 -11.53 5.21 -11.92
CA LEU A 159 -10.44 6.12 -12.28
C LEU A 159 -9.30 6.08 -11.26
N ILE A 160 -9.60 5.98 -9.96
CA ILE A 160 -8.58 5.80 -8.91
C ILE A 160 -7.82 4.49 -9.09
N ILE A 161 -8.50 3.40 -9.40
CA ILE A 161 -7.85 2.11 -9.67
C ILE A 161 -6.92 2.22 -10.88
N VAL A 162 -7.38 2.82 -11.98
CA VAL A 162 -6.55 3.02 -13.18
C VAL A 162 -5.32 3.88 -12.84
N TYR A 163 -5.52 4.98 -12.10
CA TYR A 163 -4.43 5.83 -11.63
C TYR A 163 -3.41 5.06 -10.78
N ALA A 164 -3.88 4.25 -9.83
CA ALA A 164 -3.02 3.43 -8.99
C ALA A 164 -2.29 2.33 -9.78
N ILE A 165 -2.92 1.73 -10.79
CA ILE A 165 -2.26 0.78 -11.70
C ILE A 165 -1.15 1.47 -12.50
N LEU A 166 -1.43 2.66 -13.05
CA LEU A 166 -0.42 3.42 -13.79
C LEU A 166 0.76 3.78 -12.88
N LEU A 167 0.51 4.20 -11.63
CA LEU A 167 1.56 4.43 -10.66
C LEU A 167 2.28 3.16 -10.21
N ALA A 168 1.61 2.02 -10.13
CA ALA A 168 2.24 0.76 -9.79
C ALA A 168 3.16 0.23 -10.91
N ILE A 169 2.81 0.49 -12.18
CA ILE A 169 3.59 0.06 -13.35
C ILE A 169 4.73 1.04 -13.65
N PHE A 170 4.43 2.35 -13.66
CA PHE A 170 5.36 3.40 -14.08
C PHE A 170 6.01 4.16 -12.93
N GLY A 171 5.44 4.10 -11.72
CA GLY A 171 6.01 4.75 -10.56
C GLY A 171 7.25 4.03 -10.03
N GLY A 172 8.02 4.75 -9.21
CA GLY A 172 9.20 4.20 -8.55
C GLY A 172 8.85 2.95 -7.75
N LYS A 173 9.69 1.90 -7.89
CA LYS A 173 9.47 0.61 -7.22
C LYS A 173 9.67 0.78 -5.71
N CYS A 174 8.58 0.88 -4.98
CA CYS A 174 8.55 0.73 -3.53
C CYS A 174 8.94 -0.72 -3.16
N VAL A 175 9.94 -0.90 -2.31
CA VAL A 175 10.44 -2.22 -1.89
C VAL A 175 10.75 -2.24 -0.39
N PHE A 176 10.56 -3.40 0.24
CA PHE A 176 10.80 -3.55 1.67
C PHE A 176 12.31 -3.52 1.99
N SER A 177 12.68 -2.80 3.04
CA SER A 177 14.05 -2.78 3.57
C SER A 177 14.05 -3.07 5.07
N SER A 178 14.79 -4.09 5.49
CA SER A 178 14.98 -4.44 6.91
C SER A 178 15.77 -3.41 7.72
N TYR A 179 16.36 -2.39 7.08
CA TYR A 179 17.00 -1.27 7.76
C TYR A 179 15.98 -0.24 8.27
N MET A 180 14.88 -0.06 7.54
CA MET A 180 13.77 0.84 7.92
C MET A 180 12.56 0.09 8.50
N TYR A 181 12.53 -1.24 8.36
CA TYR A 181 11.36 -2.08 8.66
C TYR A 181 10.07 -1.61 7.97
N ALA A 182 10.22 -1.01 6.79
CA ALA A 182 9.16 -0.41 6.01
C ALA A 182 9.46 -0.53 4.51
N VAL A 183 8.44 -0.26 3.70
CA VAL A 183 8.57 -0.15 2.26
C VAL A 183 9.05 1.25 1.90
N ALA A 184 10.11 1.35 1.11
CA ALA A 184 10.70 2.62 0.70
C ALA A 184 11.01 2.62 -0.80
N TYR A 185 11.18 3.83 -1.36
CA TYR A 185 11.60 4.00 -2.74
C TYR A 185 13.09 3.68 -2.94
N ASP A 186 13.92 3.93 -1.93
CA ASP A 186 15.33 3.53 -1.91
C ASP A 186 15.52 2.31 -0.98
N PRO A 187 15.78 1.11 -1.54
CA PRO A 187 16.00 -0.10 -0.74
C PRO A 187 17.29 -0.06 0.08
N PHE A 188 18.31 0.68 -0.36
CA PHE A 188 19.66 0.64 0.19
C PHE A 188 19.91 1.72 1.24
N TYR A 189 18.91 2.55 1.51
CA TYR A 189 18.99 3.58 2.54
C TYR A 189 19.38 3.00 3.91
N GLY A 190 20.49 3.49 4.46
CA GLY A 190 21.03 3.07 5.77
C GLY A 190 21.92 1.83 5.75
N MET A 191 22.20 1.23 4.58
CA MET A 191 23.12 0.09 4.47
C MET A 191 24.59 0.52 4.50
N PRO A 192 25.48 -0.28 5.11
CA PRO A 192 26.92 -0.01 5.06
C PRO A 192 27.46 -0.21 3.63
N GLU A 193 28.13 0.82 3.11
CA GLU A 193 28.81 0.78 1.81
C GLU A 193 29.92 -0.28 1.79
N ARG A 194 30.11 -0.95 0.63
CA ARG A 194 31.30 -1.76 0.37
C ARG A 194 32.32 -0.86 -0.34
N ASN A 195 33.41 -0.47 0.32
CA ASN A 195 34.55 0.22 -0.30
C ASN A 195 34.23 1.51 -1.10
N GLY A 196 33.30 2.36 -0.64
CA GLY A 196 33.17 3.74 -1.16
C GLY A 196 32.81 3.90 -2.64
N THR A 197 32.35 2.85 -3.33
CA THR A 197 31.74 3.00 -4.66
C THR A 197 30.26 3.27 -4.48
N VAL A 198 29.99 4.56 -4.42
CA VAL A 198 28.69 5.22 -4.48
C VAL A 198 28.13 5.02 -5.89
N ASP A 199 27.28 4.01 -6.10
CA ASP A 199 26.30 4.05 -7.19
C ASP A 199 25.01 4.71 -6.66
N LEU A 200 25.16 5.96 -6.19
CA LEU A 200 24.09 6.94 -6.32
C LEU A 200 23.95 7.20 -7.83
N VAL A 201 23.24 6.31 -8.51
CA VAL A 201 22.63 6.69 -9.78
C VAL A 201 21.61 7.76 -9.41
N ASN A 202 22.04 9.01 -9.56
CA ASN A 202 21.29 10.24 -9.40
C ASN A 202 19.79 10.04 -9.66
N VAL A 203 19.00 10.04 -8.60
CA VAL A 203 17.58 10.38 -8.68
C VAL A 203 17.40 11.68 -7.91
N SER A 204 17.88 12.75 -8.54
CA SER A 204 17.41 14.12 -8.32
C SER A 204 16.24 14.40 -9.25
#